data_AF-K1LNY9-F1
#
_entry.id   AF-K1LNY9-F1
#
_cell.length_a   1.000
_cell.length_b   1.000
_cell.length_c   1.000
_cell.angle_alpha   90.00
_cell.angle_beta   90.00
_cell.angle_gamma   90.00
#
_symmetry.space_group_name_H-M   'P 1'
#
loop_
_entity.id
_entity.type
_entity.pdbx_description
1 polymer ?
#
loop_
_entity_poly.entity_id
_entity_poly.type
_entity_poly.pdbx_seq_one_letter_code
_entity_poly.pdbx_strand_id
1 'polypeptide(L)'
;MLAFEATNPSTMDRAMFHVGLNARDMKREFIGYGMGARGYYRGSALTINNKGSKYLFNSWHKGTFPNKTQSVMYHYRKHGNGRTAVQYTKDAMKFFNKNKGLGQKVILKDGTQGIKIQTKQIINGKTQRSGRYWTSSGKIVTFWD
;
A
#
# COMPACT_ATOMS: atom_id res chain seq x y z
N MET A 1 -5.04 -29.67 -22.34
CA MET A 1 -5.66 -28.32 -22.34
C MET A 1 -5.63 -27.79 -20.91
N LEU A 2 -5.09 -26.59 -20.71
CA LEU A 2 -4.90 -25.96 -19.40
C LEU A 2 -6.24 -25.37 -18.90
N ALA A 3 -6.79 -25.94 -17.83
CA ALA A 3 -7.87 -25.31 -17.07
C ALA A 3 -7.25 -24.54 -15.89
N PHE A 4 -7.36 -23.21 -15.91
CA PHE A 4 -6.93 -22.32 -14.84
C PHE A 4 -8.07 -22.28 -13.81
N GLU A 5 -8.04 -23.16 -12.81
CA GLU A 5 -8.99 -23.10 -11.70
C GLU A 5 -8.72 -21.84 -10.86
N ALA A 6 -9.64 -20.88 -10.95
CA ALA A 6 -9.72 -19.73 -10.07
C ALA A 6 -10.43 -20.15 -8.78
N THR A 7 -9.66 -20.55 -7.75
CA THR A 7 -10.20 -20.81 -6.42
C THR A 7 -10.20 -19.53 -5.56
N ASN A 8 -11.34 -18.82 -5.64
CA ASN A 8 -12.08 -18.14 -4.56
C ASN A 8 -11.33 -17.45 -3.41
N PRO A 9 -11.31 -16.10 -3.37
CA PRO A 9 -11.01 -15.32 -2.17
C PRO A 9 -12.26 -14.95 -1.35
N SER A 10 -13.18 -15.87 -1.06
CA SER A 10 -14.47 -15.56 -0.38
C SER A 10 -14.54 -15.87 1.12
N THR A 11 -13.45 -16.28 1.76
CA THR A 11 -13.44 -16.60 3.21
C THR A 11 -12.60 -15.68 4.09
N MET A 12 -11.85 -14.73 3.51
CA MET A 12 -11.02 -13.81 4.32
C MET A 12 -11.72 -12.51 4.75
N ASP A 13 -12.94 -12.26 4.28
CA ASP A 13 -13.67 -11.01 4.57
C ASP A 13 -14.31 -10.94 5.98
N ARG A 14 -14.23 -12.00 6.79
CA ARG A 14 -14.92 -12.06 8.10
C ARG A 14 -14.03 -12.12 9.34
N ALA A 15 -12.70 -12.14 9.21
CA ALA A 15 -11.80 -12.49 10.32
C ALA A 15 -10.79 -11.40 10.77
N MET A 16 -10.92 -10.13 10.38
CA MET A 16 -9.85 -9.13 10.65
C MET A 16 -10.21 -8.00 11.62
N PHE A 17 -11.05 -8.27 12.62
CA PHE A 17 -11.07 -7.46 13.84
C PHE A 17 -10.53 -8.30 14.98
N HIS A 18 -9.50 -7.77 15.68
CA HIS A 18 -8.73 -8.36 16.79
C HIS A 18 -7.50 -9.17 16.41
N VAL A 19 -6.43 -8.48 15.98
CA VAL A 19 -5.08 -8.85 16.46
C VAL A 19 -4.29 -7.56 16.67
N GLY A 20 -4.11 -7.20 17.94
CA GLY A 20 -3.20 -6.14 18.34
C GLY A 20 -1.76 -6.57 18.09
N LEU A 21 -1.02 -5.77 17.34
CA LEU A 21 0.34 -5.28 17.60
C LEU A 21 0.72 -4.34 16.43
N ASN A 22 1.29 -3.18 16.78
CA ASN A 22 1.69 -2.04 15.92
C ASN A 22 0.62 -1.13 15.30
N ALA A 23 -0.63 -1.14 15.80
CA ALA A 23 -1.56 -0.05 15.55
C ALA A 23 -1.12 1.30 16.17
N ARG A 24 -0.18 1.28 17.14
CA ARG A 24 0.28 2.47 17.87
C ARG A 24 1.15 3.40 17.02
N ASP A 25 2.11 2.88 16.25
CA ASP A 25 2.98 3.71 15.41
C ASP A 25 2.23 4.29 14.21
N MET A 26 1.33 3.51 13.58
CA MET A 26 0.46 4.06 12.55
C MET A 26 -0.60 5.02 13.11
N LYS A 27 -1.15 4.79 14.31
CA LYS A 27 -1.97 5.82 14.98
C LYS A 27 -1.13 7.08 15.20
N ARG A 28 0.13 6.99 15.62
CA ARG A 28 0.97 8.18 15.83
C ARG A 28 1.30 8.89 14.51
N GLU A 29 1.55 8.15 13.43
CA GLU A 29 1.84 8.67 12.08
C GLU A 29 0.59 9.11 11.28
N PHE A 30 -0.63 8.70 11.63
CA PHE A 30 -1.87 9.18 10.99
C PHE A 30 -2.68 10.14 11.88
N ILE A 31 -2.78 9.90 13.20
CA ILE A 31 -3.44 10.81 14.16
C ILE A 31 -2.59 12.05 14.41
N GLY A 32 -1.26 11.92 14.42
CA GLY A 32 -0.36 13.07 14.39
C GLY A 32 -0.46 13.90 13.10
N TYR A 33 -1.30 13.51 12.14
CA TYR A 33 -1.38 14.07 10.80
C TYR A 33 -2.79 14.48 10.34
N GLY A 34 -3.72 14.66 11.28
CA GLY A 34 -4.94 15.45 11.03
C GLY A 34 -6.05 14.72 10.28
N MET A 35 -6.57 13.63 10.86
CA MET A 35 -7.97 13.25 10.67
C MET A 35 -8.54 12.90 12.04
N GLY A 36 -9.17 13.90 12.67
CA GLY A 36 -9.78 13.79 13.98
C GLY A 36 -10.95 12.83 13.96
N ALA A 37 -10.84 11.73 14.70
CA ALA A 37 -11.98 11.19 15.41
C ALA A 37 -12.08 12.00 16.71
N ARG A 38 -13.20 12.71 16.87
CA ARG A 38 -13.64 13.44 18.08
C ARG A 38 -12.96 12.97 19.37
N GLY A 39 -12.28 13.90 20.05
CA GLY A 39 -11.98 13.79 21.48
C GLY A 39 -10.52 13.98 21.86
N TYR A 40 -10.26 15.14 22.49
CA TYR A 40 -9.23 15.45 23.49
C TYR A 40 -7.77 15.08 23.19
N TYR A 41 -6.89 16.07 23.03
CA TYR A 41 -5.66 16.20 23.84
C TYR A 41 -5.19 17.66 23.91
N ARG A 42 -4.96 18.10 25.14
CA ARG A 42 -4.46 19.42 25.55
C ARG A 42 -2.99 19.58 25.13
N GLY A 43 -2.65 20.80 24.74
CA GLY A 43 -1.34 21.42 24.95
C GLY A 43 -0.11 20.69 24.43
N SER A 44 0.29 21.00 23.19
CA SER A 44 1.68 21.17 22.75
C SER A 44 1.64 21.57 21.28
N ALA A 45 2.13 22.76 20.95
CA ALA A 45 2.31 23.21 19.57
C ALA A 45 3.42 22.38 18.90
N LEU A 46 3.11 21.13 18.53
CA LEU A 46 3.93 20.33 17.64
C LEU A 46 3.60 20.74 16.21
N THR A 47 4.57 21.31 15.51
CA THR A 47 4.54 21.47 14.06
C THR A 47 4.34 20.10 13.42
N ILE A 48 3.07 19.75 13.17
CA ILE A 48 2.68 18.51 12.50
C ILE A 48 3.34 18.53 11.13
N ASN A 49 4.21 17.55 10.88
CA ASN A 49 5.06 17.43 9.70
C ASN A 49 4.26 17.06 8.43
N ASN A 50 3.15 17.75 8.14
CA ASN A 50 2.06 17.51 7.18
C ASN A 50 2.50 16.94 5.80
N LYS A 51 3.74 17.22 5.37
CA LYS A 51 4.35 16.70 4.14
C LYS A 51 4.33 15.15 4.05
N GLY A 52 4.56 14.45 5.16
CA GLY A 52 4.60 12.97 5.18
C GLY A 52 3.25 12.33 4.85
N SER A 53 2.19 12.70 5.58
CA SER A 53 0.84 12.19 5.31
C SER A 53 0.30 12.60 3.95
N LYS A 54 0.56 13.85 3.53
CA LYS A 54 0.16 14.34 2.22
C LYS A 54 0.82 13.53 1.11
N TYR A 55 2.10 13.19 1.27
CA TYR A 55 2.82 12.31 0.34
C TYR A 55 2.17 10.93 0.27
N LEU A 56 1.93 10.26 1.41
CA LEU A 56 1.24 8.97 1.47
C LEU A 56 -0.13 9.03 0.78
N PHE A 57 -0.95 10.01 1.13
CA PHE A 57 -2.31 10.12 0.58
C PHE A 57 -2.32 10.41 -0.93
N ASN A 58 -1.33 11.14 -1.44
CA ASN A 58 -1.26 11.50 -2.86
C ASN A 58 -0.63 10.40 -3.72
N SER A 59 0.28 9.61 -3.17
CA SER A 59 0.95 8.51 -3.87
C SER A 59 0.06 7.28 -4.07
N TRP A 60 -0.99 7.12 -3.26
CA TRP A 60 -1.79 5.90 -3.24
C TRP A 60 -3.16 6.05 -3.93
N HIS A 61 -3.60 4.94 -4.54
CA HIS A 61 -4.94 4.72 -5.05
C HIS A 61 -5.67 3.74 -4.13
N LYS A 62 -6.98 3.96 -3.94
CA LYS A 62 -7.77 3.10 -3.03
C LYS A 62 -8.00 1.69 -3.62
N GLY A 63 -8.04 1.54 -4.95
CA GLY A 63 -8.42 0.28 -5.57
C GLY A 63 -9.82 -0.16 -5.12
N THR A 64 -9.90 -1.41 -4.66
CA THR A 64 -11.13 -1.99 -4.10
C THR A 64 -11.37 -1.64 -2.63
N PHE A 65 -10.45 -0.92 -1.97
CA PHE A 65 -10.65 -0.51 -0.58
C PHE A 65 -11.66 0.65 -0.49
N PRO A 66 -12.36 0.78 0.64
CA PRO A 66 -13.27 1.91 0.89
C PRO A 66 -12.57 3.27 0.75
N ASN A 67 -11.32 3.39 1.22
CA ASN A 67 -10.52 4.60 1.07
C ASN A 67 -9.01 4.32 0.98
N LYS A 68 -8.24 5.36 0.60
CA LYS A 68 -6.78 5.27 0.44
C LYS A 68 -6.06 4.92 1.73
N THR A 69 -6.50 5.46 2.87
CA THR A 69 -5.88 5.21 4.17
C THR A 69 -5.91 3.72 4.49
N GLN A 70 -7.05 3.06 4.30
CA GLN A 70 -7.20 1.62 4.50
C GLN A 70 -6.34 0.80 3.52
N SER A 71 -6.25 1.24 2.26
CA SER A 71 -5.34 0.61 1.27
C SER A 71 -3.88 0.67 1.75
N VAL A 72 -3.38 1.85 2.10
CA VAL A 72 -1.99 2.05 2.58
C VAL A 72 -1.74 1.18 3.82
N MET A 73 -2.63 1.25 4.81
CA MET A 73 -2.51 0.50 6.06
C MET A 73 -2.45 -1.01 5.82
N TYR A 74 -3.31 -1.55 4.96
CA TYR A 74 -3.34 -2.96 4.65
C TYR A 74 -2.04 -3.41 3.97
N HIS A 75 -1.61 -2.70 2.93
CA HIS A 75 -0.43 -3.07 2.16
C HIS A 75 0.86 -2.90 2.95
N TYR A 76 1.00 -1.80 3.69
CA TYR A 76 2.13 -1.56 4.57
C TYR A 76 2.22 -2.61 5.67
N ARG A 77 1.11 -2.97 6.32
CA ARG A 77 1.11 -4.00 7.37
C ARG A 77 1.57 -5.37 6.85
N LYS A 78 1.24 -5.70 5.60
CA LYS A 78 1.59 -6.99 5.00
C LYS A 78 3.00 -7.04 4.40
N HIS A 79 3.51 -5.91 3.89
CA HIS A 79 4.73 -5.89 3.07
C HIS A 79 5.77 -4.84 3.52
N GLY A 80 5.49 -4.08 4.57
CA GLY A 80 6.36 -3.00 5.05
C GLY A 80 7.70 -3.49 5.60
N ASN A 81 7.80 -4.73 6.07
CA ASN A 81 9.05 -5.37 6.51
C ASN A 81 9.90 -4.49 7.47
N GLY A 82 9.25 -3.84 8.45
CA GLY A 82 9.93 -3.01 9.46
C GLY A 82 10.30 -1.59 9.03
N ARG A 83 10.07 -1.21 7.76
CA ARG A 83 10.18 0.18 7.29
C ARG A 83 9.08 1.06 7.87
N THR A 84 9.21 2.39 7.81
CA THR A 84 8.06 3.30 8.00
C THR A 84 7.15 3.32 6.78
N ALA A 85 5.90 3.75 6.92
CA ALA A 85 4.96 3.83 5.80
C ALA A 85 5.49 4.74 4.67
N VAL A 86 6.19 5.82 5.04
CA VAL A 86 6.82 6.75 4.07
C VAL A 86 7.98 6.09 3.34
N GLN A 87 8.85 5.37 4.03
CA GLN A 87 9.97 4.64 3.39
C GLN A 87 9.43 3.58 2.42
N TYR A 88 8.47 2.76 2.88
CA TYR A 88 7.81 1.77 2.04
C TYR A 88 7.16 2.38 0.78
N THR A 89 6.50 3.54 0.91
CA THR A 89 5.92 4.27 -0.22
C THR A 89 6.99 4.81 -1.17
N LYS A 90 8.09 5.36 -0.64
CA LYS A 90 9.21 5.83 -1.46
C LYS A 90 9.84 4.69 -2.25
N ASP A 91 10.01 3.52 -1.65
CA ASP A 91 10.55 2.32 -2.30
C ASP A 91 9.63 1.86 -3.44
N ALA A 92 8.31 1.82 -3.19
CA ALA A 92 7.32 1.49 -4.22
C ALA A 92 7.37 2.46 -5.41
N MET A 93 7.48 3.77 -5.14
CA MET A 93 7.60 4.79 -6.20
C MET A 93 8.94 4.69 -6.94
N LYS A 94 10.04 4.42 -6.24
CA LYS A 94 11.35 4.18 -6.85
C LYS A 94 11.33 2.96 -7.77
N PHE A 95 10.72 1.88 -7.31
CA PHE A 95 10.51 0.68 -8.11
C PHE A 95 9.69 0.99 -9.37
N PHE A 96 8.58 1.70 -9.25
CA PHE A 96 7.76 2.10 -10.39
C PHE A 96 8.55 2.92 -11.41
N ASN A 97 9.23 3.98 -10.96
CA ASN A 97 9.98 4.87 -11.85
C ASN A 97 11.08 4.13 -12.63
N LYS A 98 11.75 3.17 -11.98
CA LYS A 98 12.78 2.34 -12.62
C LYS A 98 12.20 1.33 -13.62
N ASN A 99 11.04 0.76 -13.33
CA ASN A 99 10.52 -0.41 -14.06
C ASN A 99 9.26 -0.14 -14.89
N LYS A 100 8.73 1.09 -14.91
CA LYS A 100 7.48 1.43 -15.64
C LYS A 100 7.50 1.07 -17.13
N GLY A 101 8.68 1.08 -17.77
CA GLY A 101 8.85 0.66 -19.16
C GLY A 101 8.64 -0.84 -19.40
N LEU A 102 8.74 -1.67 -18.35
CA LEU A 102 8.47 -3.11 -18.39
C LEU A 102 6.99 -3.43 -18.08
N GLY A 103 6.18 -2.39 -17.84
CA GLY A 103 4.82 -2.54 -17.36
C GLY A 103 3.84 -3.01 -18.44
N GLN A 104 2.96 -3.93 -18.06
CA GLN A 104 1.84 -4.35 -18.89
C GLN A 104 0.62 -3.51 -18.56
N LYS A 105 -0.03 -2.92 -19.58
CA LYS A 105 -1.29 -2.21 -19.40
C LYS A 105 -2.38 -3.20 -18.98
N VAL A 106 -3.16 -2.84 -17.97
CA VAL A 106 -4.25 -3.67 -17.41
C VAL A 106 -5.44 -2.81 -17.04
N ILE A 107 -6.61 -3.43 -16.89
CA ILE A 107 -7.77 -2.82 -16.22
C ILE A 107 -7.83 -3.35 -14.79
N LEU A 108 -7.84 -2.44 -13.82
CA LEU A 108 -7.96 -2.77 -12.40
C LEU A 108 -9.40 -3.20 -12.08
N LYS A 109 -9.59 -3.87 -10.94
CA LYS A 109 -10.91 -4.38 -10.53
C LYS A 109 -11.99 -3.30 -10.40
N ASP A 110 -11.60 -2.06 -10.15
CA ASP A 110 -12.51 -0.92 -10.06
C ASP A 110 -12.73 -0.21 -11.41
N GLY A 111 -12.29 -0.82 -12.53
CA GLY A 111 -12.40 -0.27 -13.88
C GLY A 111 -11.29 0.72 -14.26
N THR A 112 -10.44 1.12 -13.31
CA THR A 112 -9.37 2.09 -13.58
C THR A 112 -8.29 1.48 -14.47
N GLN A 113 -7.79 2.24 -15.44
CA GLN A 113 -6.61 1.84 -16.21
C GLN A 113 -5.37 1.80 -15.33
N GLY A 114 -4.60 0.72 -15.44
CA GLY A 114 -3.44 0.45 -14.63
C GLY A 114 -2.27 -0.14 -15.39
N ILE A 115 -1.17 -0.29 -14.66
CA ILE A 115 0.09 -0.85 -15.11
C ILE A 115 0.48 -1.95 -14.12
N LYS A 116 0.63 -3.17 -14.62
CA LYS A 116 1.18 -4.30 -13.88
C LYS A 116 2.68 -4.36 -14.12
N ILE A 117 3.46 -4.30 -13.04
CA ILE A 117 4.92 -4.47 -13.10
C ILE A 117 5.30 -5.55 -12.11
N GLN A 118 5.92 -6.62 -12.59
CA GLN A 118 6.42 -7.70 -11.75
C GLN A 118 7.80 -8.11 -12.23
N THR A 119 8.78 -8.01 -11.34
CA THR A 119 10.14 -8.47 -11.61
C THR A 119 10.42 -9.76 -10.85
N LYS A 120 11.37 -10.53 -11.36
CA LYS A 120 11.85 -11.78 -10.75
C LYS A 120 13.36 -11.66 -10.57
N GLN A 121 13.84 -11.95 -9.36
CA GLN A 121 15.26 -12.01 -9.04
C GLN A 121 15.57 -13.34 -8.36
N ILE A 122 16.76 -13.89 -8.58
CA ILE A 122 17.24 -15.07 -7.88
C ILE A 122 18.25 -14.59 -6.84
N ILE A 123 17.95 -14.80 -5.56
CA ILE A 123 18.79 -14.41 -4.43
C ILE A 123 19.02 -15.66 -3.59
N ASN A 124 20.28 -16.05 -3.39
CA ASN A 124 20.67 -17.26 -2.65
C ASN A 124 19.92 -18.52 -3.14
N GLY A 125 19.80 -18.69 -4.46
CA GLY A 125 19.08 -19.80 -5.09
C GLY A 125 17.54 -19.72 -4.99
N LYS A 126 16.99 -18.72 -4.29
CA LYS A 126 15.54 -18.53 -4.12
C LYS A 126 15.02 -17.47 -5.08
N THR A 127 13.86 -17.74 -5.68
CA THR A 127 13.16 -16.74 -6.50
C THR A 127 12.46 -15.72 -5.60
N GLN A 128 12.85 -14.46 -5.70
CA GLN A 128 12.17 -13.31 -5.11
C GLN A 128 11.41 -12.55 -6.20
N ARG A 129 10.15 -12.20 -5.91
CA ARG A 129 9.28 -11.45 -6.83
C ARG A 129 8.92 -10.13 -6.20
N SER A 130 9.07 -9.04 -6.96
CA SER A 130 8.77 -7.70 -6.47
C SER A 130 7.90 -6.94 -7.48
N GLY A 131 7.18 -5.94 -6.98
CA GLY A 131 6.24 -5.12 -7.74
C GLY A 131 4.82 -5.67 -7.72
N ARG A 132 3.86 -4.85 -8.18
CA ARG A 132 2.49 -5.31 -8.42
C ARG A 132 1.72 -4.39 -9.39
N TYR A 133 0.86 -3.50 -8.88
CA TYR A 133 -0.05 -2.69 -9.69
C TYR A 133 0.07 -1.20 -9.33
N TRP A 134 0.09 -0.38 -10.37
CA TRP A 134 -0.05 1.07 -10.32
C TRP A 134 -1.21 1.51 -11.21
N THR A 135 -1.76 2.69 -10.98
CA THR A 135 -2.62 3.34 -11.98
C THR A 135 -1.76 3.80 -13.16
N SER A 136 -2.39 4.09 -14.31
CA SER A 136 -1.68 4.71 -15.45
C SER A 136 -1.00 6.04 -15.09
N SER A 137 -1.54 6.76 -14.11
CA SER A 137 -0.95 8.00 -13.57
C SER A 137 0.19 7.76 -12.56
N GLY A 138 0.61 6.51 -12.32
CA GLY A 138 1.69 6.17 -11.40
C GLY A 138 1.34 6.15 -9.92
N LYS A 139 0.04 6.10 -9.54
CA LYS A 139 -0.36 5.94 -8.14
C LYS A 139 -0.29 4.46 -7.74
N ILE A 140 0.19 4.18 -6.54
CA ILE A 140 0.35 2.83 -6.00
C ILE A 140 -1.04 2.26 -5.70
N VAL A 141 -1.35 1.10 -6.27
CA VAL A 141 -2.55 0.32 -5.91
C VAL A 141 -2.16 -0.77 -4.94
N THR A 142 -1.04 -1.45 -5.21
CA THR A 142 -0.44 -2.46 -4.33
C THR A 142 1.04 -2.57 -4.68
N PHE A 143 1.86 -2.93 -3.70
CA PHE A 143 3.28 -3.17 -3.86
C PHE A 143 3.71 -4.26 -2.89
N TRP A 144 4.78 -4.96 -3.24
CA TRP A 144 5.57 -5.80 -2.34
C TRP A 144 6.95 -5.98 -2.96
N ASP A 145 7.91 -6.35 -2.15
CA ASP A 145 9.29 -6.58 -2.53
C ASP A 145 9.92 -7.69 -1.72
#